data_AF-A0A0H5CM81-F1
#
_entry.id   AF-A0A0H5CM81-F1
#
_cell.length_a   1.000
_cell.length_b   1.000
_cell.length_c   1.000
_cell.angle_alpha   90.00
_cell.angle_beta   90.00
_cell.angle_gamma   90.00
#
_symmetry.space_group_name_H-M   'P 1'
#
loop_
_entity.id
_entity.type
_entity.pdbx_description
1 polymer ?
#
loop_
_entity_poly.entity_id
_entity_poly.type
_entity_poly.pdbx_seq_one_letter_code
_entity_poly.pdbx_strand_id
1 'polypeptide(L)' 'MATKVIEVADDELTLILAALRSYLTDFGHDEADLQRAIKRLIAKLPRPEKTVA' A
#
# COMPACT_ATOMS: atom_id res chain seq x y z
N MET A 1 -18.35 -9.44 -8.16
CA MET A 1 -16.93 -9.06 -7.99
C MET A 1 -16.22 -10.20 -7.27
N ALA A 2 -15.05 -10.63 -7.74
CA ALA A 2 -14.27 -11.68 -7.07
C ALA A 2 -13.37 -11.04 -6.00
N THR A 3 -13.58 -11.37 -4.73
CA THR A 3 -12.70 -10.95 -3.64
C THR A 3 -11.43 -11.81 -3.68
N LYS A 4 -10.26 -11.16 -3.65
CA LYS A 4 -8.96 -11.83 -3.53
C LYS A 4 -8.37 -11.47 -2.17
N VAL A 5 -8.01 -12.49 -1.39
CA VAL A 5 -7.35 -12.34 -0.09
C VAL A 5 -5.89 -12.73 -0.28
N ILE A 6 -4.99 -11.91 0.25
CA ILE A 6 -3.55 -12.20 0.32
C ILE A 6 -3.22 -12.20 1.81
N GLU A 7 -2.70 -13.32 2.31
CA GLU A 7 -2.17 -13.42 3.67
C GLU A 7 -0.73 -12.94 3.66
N VAL A 8 -0.39 -12.03 4.56
CA VAL A 8 0.94 -11.45 4.73
C VAL A 8 1.22 -11.33 6.22
N ALA A 9 2.47 -11.55 6.63
CA ALA A 9 2.91 -11.23 7.98
C ALA A 9 3.02 -9.69 8.17
N ASP A 10 3.04 -9.22 9.41
CA ASP A 10 3.11 -7.78 9.72
C ASP A 10 4.38 -7.12 9.15
N ASP A 11 5.50 -7.84 9.15
CA ASP A 11 6.76 -7.38 8.58
C ASP A 11 6.68 -7.26 7.05
N GLU A 12 6.03 -8.23 6.40
CA GLU A 12 5.80 -8.24 4.96
C GLU A 12 4.83 -7.11 4.55
N LEU A 13 3.78 -6.89 5.33
CA LEU A 13 2.83 -5.79 5.14
C LEU A 13 3.54 -4.44 5.27
N THR A 14 4.41 -4.29 6.26
CA THR A 14 5.21 -3.09 6.48
C THR A 14 6.14 -2.83 5.29
N LEU A 15 6.80 -3.87 4.79
CA LEU A 15 7.68 -3.78 3.61
C LEU A 15 6.91 -3.41 2.34
N ILE A 16 5.75 -4.04 2.10
CA ILE A 16 4.89 -3.75 0.95
C ILE A 16 4.40 -2.30 0.99
N LEU A 17 3.96 -1.82 2.15
CA LEU A 17 3.53 -0.44 2.34
C LEU A 17 4.68 0.56 2.09
N ALA A 18 5.88 0.25 2.56
CA ALA A 18 7.06 1.09 2.35
C ALA A 18 7.44 1.15 0.86
N ALA A 19 7.50 0.00 0.18
CA ALA A 19 7.83 -0.09 -1.24
C ALA A 19 6.81 0.67 -2.11
N LEU A 20 5.51 0.49 -1.84
CA LEU A 20 4.45 1.21 -2.55
C LEU A 20 4.52 2.72 -2.31
N ARG A 21 4.82 3.16 -1.08
CA ARG A 21 4.99 4.59 -0.79
C ARG A 21 6.20 5.17 -1.51
N SER A 22 7.34 4.47 -1.51
CA SER A 22 8.52 4.90 -2.25
C SER A 22 8.21 5.05 -3.74
N TYR A 23 7.62 4.01 -4.33
CA TYR A 23 7.17 4.03 -5.73
C TYR A 23 6.19 5.17 -6.01
N LEU A 24 5.29 5.47 -5.06
CA LEU A 24 4.36 6.57 -5.23
C LEU A 24 5.01 7.96 -5.22
N THR A 25 6.15 8.10 -4.55
CA THR A 25 6.80 9.40 -4.34
C THR A 25 7.59 9.83 -5.59
N ASP A 26 7.95 8.87 -6.45
CA ASP A 26 8.73 9.12 -7.67
C ASP A 26 7.88 9.46 -8.91
N PHE A 27 6.54 9.45 -8.81
CA PHE A 27 5.65 9.73 -9.93
C PHE A 27 5.57 11.22 -10.33
N GLY A 28 5.57 11.48 -11.64
CA GLY A 28 5.35 12.80 -12.23
C GLY A 28 3.87 13.16 -12.44
N HIS A 29 3.62 14.28 -13.13
CA HIS A 29 2.26 14.78 -13.38
C HIS A 29 1.39 13.85 -14.25
N ASP A 30 1.98 13.15 -15.24
CA ASP A 30 1.25 12.23 -16.13
C ASP A 30 0.72 10.98 -15.40
N GLU A 31 1.32 10.63 -14.26
CA GLU A 31 0.95 9.43 -13.50
C GLU A 31 0.11 9.74 -12.25
N ALA A 32 -0.37 10.99 -12.11
CA ALA A 32 -1.11 11.44 -10.93
C ALA A 32 -2.39 10.62 -10.67
N ASP A 33 -3.07 10.16 -11.72
CA ASP A 33 -4.26 9.32 -11.58
C ASP A 33 -3.93 7.90 -11.12
N LEU A 34 -2.81 7.34 -11.58
CA LEU A 34 -2.28 6.06 -11.10
C LEU A 34 -1.86 6.18 -9.64
N GLN A 35 -1.16 7.26 -9.29
CA GLN A 35 -0.77 7.56 -7.91
C GLN A 35 -2.00 7.65 -6.98
N ARG A 36 -3.06 8.32 -7.43
CA ARG A 36 -4.34 8.40 -6.71
C ARG A 36 -5.02 7.03 -6.56
N ALA A 37 -5.00 6.20 -7.60
CA ALA A 37 -5.58 4.86 -7.57
C ALA A 37 -4.85 3.95 -6.56
N ILE A 38 -3.51 3.97 -6.57
CA ILE A 38 -2.70 3.19 -5.64
C ILE A 38 -2.85 3.70 -4.20
N LYS A 39 -2.89 5.03 -3.97
CA LYS A 39 -3.17 5.59 -2.63
C LYS A 39 -4.51 5.07 -2.06
N ARG A 40 -5.54 4.95 -2.90
CA ARG A 40 -6.83 4.37 -2.50
C ARG A 40 -6.74 2.87 -2.20
N LEU A 41 -5.91 2.13 -2.93
CA LEU A 41 -5.67 0.71 -2.64
C LEU A 41 -4.91 0.51 -1.33
N ILE A 42 -3.87 1.31 -1.07
CA ILE A 42 -3.13 1.30 0.19
C ILE A 42 -4.06 1.60 1.38
N ALA A 43 -5.00 2.54 1.24
CA ALA A 43 -5.96 2.86 2.28
C ALA A 43 -6.93 1.71 2.62
N LYS A 44 -7.09 0.73 1.72
CA LYS A 44 -7.90 -0.48 1.96
C LYS A 44 -7.11 -1.59 2.63
N LEU A 45 -5.78 -1.53 2.62
CA LEU A 45 -4.96 -2.51 3.32
C LEU A 45 -5.14 -2.29 4.82
N PRO A 46 -5.19 -3.36 5.62
CA PRO A 46 -5.12 -3.23 7.07
C PRO A 46 -3.87 -2.43 7.41
N ARG A 47 -3.99 -1.43 8.29
CA ARG A 47 -2.80 -0.79 8.82
C ARG A 47 -2.13 -1.85 9.70
N PRO A 48 -0.82 -2.11 9.54
CA PRO A 48 -0.12 -2.89 10.55
C PRO A 48 -0.38 -2.16 11.86
N GLU A 49 -1.09 -2.81 12.80
CA GLU A 49 -1.16 -2.30 14.15
C GLU A 49 0.29 -2.15 14.56
N LYS A 50 0.68 -0.93 14.96
CA LYS A 50 1.96 -0.78 15.65
C LYS A 50 1.81 -1.64 16.90
N THR A 51 2.39 -2.83 16.89
CA THR A 51 2.67 -3.58 18.11
C THR A 51 3.69 -2.75 18.87
N VAL A 52 3.18 -1.84 19.71
CA VAL A 52 3.97 -1.12 20.68
C VAL A 52 4.28 -2.14 21.77
N ALA A 53 5.51 -2.67 21.76
CA ALA A 53 6.11 -3.34 22.90
C ALA A 53 6.90 -2.32 23.73
#